data_AF-A0A955GZI6-F1
#
_entry.id   AF-A0A955GZI6-F1
#
_cell.length_a   1.000
_cell.length_b   1.000
_cell.length_c   1.000
_cell.angle_alpha   90.00
_cell.angle_beta   90.00
_cell.angle_gamma   90.00
#
_symmetry.space_group_name_H-M   'P 1'
#
loop_
_entity.id
_entity.type
_entity.pdbx_description
1 polymer ?
#
loop_
_entity_poly.entity_id
_entity_poly.type
_entity_poly.pdbx_seq_one_letter_code
_entity_poly.pdbx_strand_id
1 'polypeptide(L)'
;VTELEQLARLFPYDSVETLRVKSLVNYLTQDFSFDQIIRLERATGMFIQGKVDRDAYIKSLVLPLERGGVEVDTKEARRMASVTESLINNADDIRRYRARKDNNSIFFSQHKLAERISEHLSQKYNIKLNKEQNTNITELIADRVTGVIEDDDLNQRLMKGVKSGGLGLSEKEADDITRYFEKVIAQGVDVSYKN
;
A
#
# COMPACT_ATOMS: atom_id res chain seq x y z
N VAL A 1 -21.12 8.99 -17.78
CA VAL A 1 -19.83 8.42 -18.21
C VAL A 1 -20.01 6.91 -18.22
N THR A 2 -19.80 6.26 -19.36
CA THR A 2 -19.95 4.79 -19.47
C THR A 2 -18.82 4.07 -18.75
N GLU A 3 -19.01 2.81 -18.38
CA GLU A 3 -17.96 2.00 -17.73
C GLU A 3 -16.69 1.90 -18.61
N LEU A 4 -16.86 1.75 -19.92
CA LEU A 4 -15.74 1.75 -20.86
C LEU A 4 -15.02 3.10 -20.92
N GLU A 5 -15.72 4.22 -20.80
CA GLU A 5 -15.09 5.54 -20.69
C GLU A 5 -14.31 5.69 -19.37
N GLN A 6 -14.80 5.11 -18.27
CA GLN A 6 -14.08 5.10 -16.99
C GLN A 6 -12.81 4.24 -17.07
N LEU A 7 -12.91 3.04 -17.65
CA LEU A 7 -11.79 2.15 -17.88
C LEU A 7 -10.76 2.74 -18.85
N ALA A 8 -11.19 3.45 -19.90
CA ALA A 8 -10.30 4.13 -20.84
C ALA A 8 -9.50 5.27 -20.18
N ARG A 9 -10.01 5.89 -19.09
CA ARG A 9 -9.23 6.85 -18.30
C ARG A 9 -8.14 6.17 -17.46
N LEU A 10 -8.42 4.95 -16.98
CA LEU A 10 -7.48 4.18 -16.17
C LEU A 10 -6.43 3.44 -17.03
N PHE A 11 -6.82 2.99 -18.23
CA PHE A 11 -6.01 2.22 -19.17
C PHE A 11 -6.06 2.84 -20.58
N PRO A 12 -5.44 4.03 -20.79
CA PRO A 12 -5.62 4.81 -22.01
C PRO A 12 -5.02 4.18 -23.28
N TYR A 13 -4.17 3.17 -23.12
CA TYR A 13 -3.50 2.49 -24.23
C TYR A 13 -4.11 1.12 -24.56
N ASP A 14 -5.12 0.69 -23.80
CA ASP A 14 -5.75 -0.61 -24.00
C ASP A 14 -6.80 -0.54 -25.12
N SER A 15 -6.88 -1.63 -25.91
CA SER A 15 -7.89 -1.75 -26.96
C SER A 15 -9.31 -1.85 -26.36
N VAL A 16 -10.34 -1.50 -27.14
CA VAL A 16 -11.74 -1.62 -26.70
C VAL A 16 -12.09 -3.06 -26.28
N GLU A 17 -11.51 -4.07 -26.95
CA GLU A 17 -11.69 -5.48 -26.59
C GLU A 17 -11.07 -5.81 -25.24
N THR A 18 -9.85 -5.33 -24.99
CA THR A 18 -9.17 -5.45 -23.69
C THR A 18 -9.98 -4.78 -22.58
N LEU A 19 -10.52 -3.59 -22.83
CA LEU A 19 -11.37 -2.89 -21.87
C LEU A 19 -12.67 -3.66 -21.56
N ARG A 20 -13.27 -4.31 -22.56
CA ARG A 20 -14.44 -5.19 -22.35
C ARG A 20 -14.09 -6.41 -21.50
N VAL A 21 -12.94 -7.03 -21.73
CA VAL A 21 -12.47 -8.14 -20.87
C VAL A 21 -12.27 -7.65 -19.43
N LYS A 22 -11.64 -6.49 -19.23
CA LYS A 22 -11.45 -5.92 -17.88
C LYS A 22 -12.77 -5.60 -17.18
N SER A 23 -13.73 -5.02 -17.91
CA SER A 23 -15.09 -4.78 -17.43
C SER A 23 -15.75 -6.09 -16.96
N LEU A 24 -15.68 -7.14 -17.78
CA LEU A 24 -16.27 -8.44 -17.44
C LEU A 24 -15.56 -9.08 -16.24
N VAL A 25 -14.23 -9.07 -16.21
CA VAL A 25 -13.46 -9.61 -15.08
C VAL A 25 -13.79 -8.85 -13.80
N ASN A 26 -13.87 -7.52 -13.85
CA ASN A 26 -14.27 -6.73 -12.70
C ASN A 26 -15.67 -7.11 -12.22
N TYR A 27 -16.65 -7.22 -13.12
CA TYR A 27 -18.01 -7.64 -12.76
C TYR A 27 -18.05 -9.03 -12.09
N LEU A 28 -17.17 -9.94 -12.51
CA LEU A 28 -17.11 -11.30 -11.98
C LEU A 28 -16.32 -11.42 -10.66
N THR A 29 -15.45 -10.47 -10.35
CA THR A 29 -14.45 -10.63 -9.28
C THR A 29 -14.46 -9.53 -8.22
N GLN A 30 -15.05 -8.37 -8.51
CA GLN A 30 -15.08 -7.25 -7.57
C GLN A 30 -16.43 -7.16 -6.86
N ASP A 31 -16.38 -7.08 -5.54
CA ASP A 31 -17.55 -6.92 -4.68
C ASP A 31 -18.15 -5.50 -4.75
N PHE A 32 -17.42 -4.54 -5.32
CA PHE A 32 -17.81 -3.14 -5.40
C PHE A 32 -18.02 -2.67 -6.84
N SER A 33 -19.10 -1.93 -7.04
CA SER A 33 -19.36 -1.21 -8.29
C SER A 33 -18.38 -0.03 -8.49
N PHE A 34 -18.22 0.42 -9.73
CA PHE A 34 -17.41 1.62 -10.04
C PHE A 34 -17.83 2.86 -9.24
N ASP A 35 -19.13 3.07 -9.02
CA ASP A 35 -19.61 4.19 -8.22
C ASP A 35 -19.17 4.08 -6.76
N GLN A 36 -19.20 2.88 -6.18
CA GLN A 36 -18.67 2.62 -4.84
C GLN A 36 -17.16 2.86 -4.79
N ILE A 37 -16.41 2.43 -5.80
CA ILE A 37 -14.96 2.66 -5.88
C ILE A 37 -14.64 4.16 -5.92
N ILE A 38 -15.31 4.94 -6.77
CA ILE A 38 -15.09 6.40 -6.87
C ILE A 38 -15.41 7.09 -5.55
N ARG A 39 -16.45 6.65 -4.84
CA ARG A 39 -16.84 7.22 -3.54
C ARG A 39 -15.87 6.81 -2.44
N LEU A 40 -15.41 5.57 -2.45
CA LEU A 40 -14.36 5.07 -1.58
C LEU A 40 -13.09 5.90 -1.76
N GLU A 41 -12.63 6.12 -2.99
CA GLU A 41 -11.47 6.97 -3.30
C GLU A 41 -11.62 8.38 -2.72
N ARG A 42 -12.80 9.00 -2.88
CA ARG A 42 -13.06 10.34 -2.30
C ARG A 42 -13.01 10.32 -0.78
N ALA A 43 -13.65 9.35 -0.14
CA ALA A 43 -13.66 9.19 1.32
C ALA A 43 -12.24 8.96 1.85
N THR A 44 -11.49 8.03 1.25
CA THR A 44 -10.11 7.72 1.60
C THR A 44 -9.21 8.93 1.37
N GLY A 45 -9.40 9.68 0.29
CA GLY A 45 -8.68 10.92 0.02
C GLY A 45 -8.89 11.99 1.09
N MET A 46 -10.13 12.20 1.55
CA MET A 46 -10.42 13.11 2.66
C MET A 46 -9.75 12.66 3.97
N PHE A 47 -9.72 11.35 4.23
CA PHE A 47 -9.10 10.79 5.43
C PHE A 47 -7.57 10.93 5.40
N ILE A 48 -6.92 10.58 4.29
CA ILE A 48 -5.46 10.74 4.09
C ILE A 48 -5.04 12.21 4.23
N GLN A 49 -5.86 13.15 3.75
CA GLN A 49 -5.60 14.59 3.86
C GLN A 49 -5.87 15.15 5.26
N GLY A 50 -6.36 14.34 6.21
CA GLY A 50 -6.71 14.78 7.56
C GLY A 50 -7.96 15.68 7.63
N LYS A 51 -8.77 15.73 6.56
CA LYS A 51 -10.02 16.53 6.52
C LYS A 51 -11.16 15.89 7.29
N VAL A 52 -11.10 14.58 7.49
CA VAL A 52 -12.04 13.81 8.29
C VAL A 52 -11.28 12.92 9.26
N ASP A 53 -11.84 12.73 10.44
CA ASP A 53 -11.32 11.77 11.42
C ASP A 53 -11.76 10.33 11.08
N ARG A 54 -11.29 9.38 11.88
CA ARG A 54 -11.58 7.95 11.70
C ARG A 54 -13.08 7.64 11.76
N ASP A 55 -13.82 8.28 12.67
CA ASP A 55 -15.25 8.01 12.85
C ASP A 55 -16.07 8.57 11.68
N ALA A 56 -15.72 9.77 11.21
CA ALA A 56 -16.28 10.38 10.02
C ALA A 56 -15.94 9.57 8.76
N TYR A 57 -14.73 9.02 8.66
CA TYR A 57 -14.35 8.12 7.58
C TYR A 57 -15.22 6.84 7.59
N ILE A 58 -15.33 6.15 8.73
CA ILE A 58 -16.21 4.96 8.86
C ILE A 58 -17.65 5.29 8.50
N LYS A 59 -18.19 6.42 8.98
CA LYS A 59 -19.56 6.86 8.63
C LYS A 59 -19.73 7.06 7.13
N SER A 60 -18.74 7.63 6.44
CA SER A 60 -18.79 7.82 4.99
C SER A 60 -18.80 6.51 4.21
N LEU A 61 -18.12 5.47 4.73
CA LEU A 61 -18.10 4.14 4.13
C LEU A 61 -19.42 3.40 4.32
N VAL A 62 -20.03 3.50 5.50
CA VAL A 62 -21.27 2.78 5.84
C VAL A 62 -22.52 3.43 5.25
N LEU A 63 -22.51 4.74 5.03
CA LEU A 63 -23.66 5.48 4.52
C LEU A 63 -24.14 4.90 3.16
N PRO A 64 -25.47 4.75 2.93
CA PRO A 64 -25.99 4.20 1.68
C PRO A 64 -25.62 5.02 0.43
N LEU A 65 -25.61 4.37 -0.73
CA LEU A 65 -25.26 5.02 -2.00
C LEU A 65 -26.20 6.18 -2.34
N GLU A 66 -27.50 6.05 -2.07
CA GLU A 66 -28.50 7.09 -2.32
C GLU A 66 -28.28 8.34 -1.48
N ARG A 67 -27.55 8.21 -0.36
CA ARG A 67 -27.23 9.30 0.56
C ARG A 67 -25.82 9.84 0.40
N GLY A 68 -25.10 9.41 -0.64
CA GLY A 68 -23.74 9.90 -0.89
C GLY A 68 -22.62 9.06 -0.28
N GLY A 69 -22.91 7.94 0.37
CA GLY A 69 -21.90 7.05 0.95
C GLY A 69 -21.50 5.89 0.03
N VAL A 70 -20.66 4.99 0.54
CA VAL A 70 -20.09 3.83 -0.20
C VAL A 70 -20.92 2.55 -0.01
N GLU A 71 -21.78 2.50 1.01
CA GLU A 71 -22.62 1.33 1.34
C GLU A 71 -21.81 0.06 1.59
N VAL A 72 -20.76 0.19 2.39
CA VAL A 72 -19.95 -0.94 2.89
C VAL A 72 -20.53 -1.42 4.23
N ASP A 73 -20.55 -2.73 4.44
CA ASP A 73 -20.92 -3.29 5.74
C ASP A 73 -20.07 -2.68 6.88
N THR A 74 -20.67 -2.49 8.06
CA THR A 74 -20.02 -1.81 9.18
C THR A 74 -18.75 -2.51 9.66
N LYS A 75 -18.72 -3.85 9.67
CA LYS A 75 -17.53 -4.61 10.06
C LYS A 75 -16.41 -4.37 9.05
N GLU A 76 -16.75 -4.40 7.77
CA GLU A 76 -15.80 -4.19 6.68
C GLU A 76 -15.28 -2.75 6.65
N ALA A 77 -16.14 -1.74 6.85
CA ALA A 77 -15.75 -0.34 6.98
C ALA A 77 -14.76 -0.10 8.13
N ARG A 78 -14.99 -0.74 9.30
CA ARG A 78 -14.05 -0.68 10.43
C ARG A 78 -12.71 -1.34 10.09
N ARG A 79 -12.73 -2.48 9.40
CA ARG A 79 -11.51 -3.16 8.92
C ARG A 79 -10.73 -2.26 7.96
N MET A 80 -11.40 -1.67 6.97
CA MET A 80 -10.82 -0.72 6.02
C MET A 80 -10.19 0.48 6.73
N ALA A 81 -10.88 1.07 7.70
CA ALA A 81 -10.34 2.17 8.51
C ALA A 81 -9.08 1.78 9.27
N SER A 82 -9.06 0.62 9.95
CA SER A 82 -7.86 0.10 10.63
C SER A 82 -6.69 -0.11 9.67
N VAL A 83 -6.95 -0.72 8.51
CA VAL A 83 -5.91 -0.96 7.50
C VAL A 83 -5.35 0.36 6.97
N THR A 84 -6.23 1.31 6.65
CA THR A 84 -5.85 2.61 6.10
C THR A 84 -5.02 3.40 7.10
N GLU A 85 -5.46 3.49 8.36
CA GLU A 85 -4.76 4.19 9.44
C GLU A 85 -3.39 3.57 9.72
N SER A 86 -3.30 2.24 9.84
CA SER A 86 -2.01 1.56 10.01
C SER A 86 -1.05 1.86 8.87
N LEU A 87 -1.56 1.90 7.63
CA LEU A 87 -0.76 2.17 6.45
C LEU A 87 -0.26 3.62 6.42
N ILE A 88 -1.10 4.59 6.76
CA ILE A 88 -0.72 6.01 6.88
C ILE A 88 0.34 6.20 7.97
N ASN A 89 0.17 5.58 9.14
CA ASN A 89 1.11 5.71 10.25
C ASN A 89 2.50 5.18 9.90
N ASN A 90 2.57 4.04 9.19
CA ASN A 90 3.85 3.49 8.74
C ASN A 90 4.48 4.30 7.62
N ALA A 91 3.65 4.89 6.76
CA ALA A 91 4.11 5.76 5.69
C ALA A 91 4.69 7.09 6.22
N ASP A 92 4.22 7.58 7.36
CA ASP A 92 4.76 8.79 8.00
C ASP A 92 6.24 8.65 8.35
N ASP A 93 6.71 7.44 8.68
CA ASP A 93 8.13 7.20 8.94
C ASP A 93 8.99 7.36 7.69
N ILE A 94 8.50 6.85 6.55
CA ILE A 94 9.15 7.02 5.24
C ILE A 94 9.12 8.49 4.84
N ARG A 95 8.00 9.19 5.07
CA ARG A 95 7.86 10.63 4.79
C ARG A 95 8.86 11.44 5.60
N ARG A 96 8.97 11.19 6.90
CA ARG A 96 9.95 11.85 7.80
C ARG A 96 11.38 11.58 7.39
N TYR A 97 11.69 10.35 6.96
CA TYR A 97 13.03 10.02 6.45
C TYR A 97 13.37 10.82 5.20
N ARG A 98 12.46 10.87 4.22
CA ARG A 98 12.66 11.62 2.97
C ARG A 98 12.78 13.13 3.20
N ALA A 99 11.97 13.69 4.10
CA ALA A 99 12.06 15.11 4.47
C ALA A 99 13.38 15.51 5.15
N ARG A 100 14.14 14.54 5.69
CA ARG A 100 15.44 14.77 6.36
C ARG A 100 16.66 14.51 5.48
N LYS A 101 16.45 14.09 4.22
CA LYS A 101 17.55 13.72 3.28
C LYS A 101 18.52 14.88 3.00
N ASP A 102 18.15 16.12 3.32
CA ASP A 102 19.02 17.30 3.20
C ASP A 102 19.99 17.51 4.38
N ASN A 103 19.94 16.69 5.44
CA ASN A 103 20.80 16.80 6.62
C ASN A 103 21.75 15.60 6.78
N ASN A 104 23.05 15.85 7.01
CA ASN A 104 24.17 14.90 7.10
C ASN A 104 24.06 13.70 8.09
N SER A 105 22.94 13.46 8.77
CA SER A 105 22.71 12.33 9.70
C SER A 105 21.99 11.11 9.07
N ILE A 106 22.03 11.02 7.74
CA ILE A 106 21.17 10.17 6.88
C ILE A 106 21.28 8.66 7.21
N PHE A 107 22.49 8.13 7.36
CA PHE A 107 22.71 6.67 7.53
C PHE A 107 22.10 6.08 8.80
N PHE A 108 22.22 6.77 9.95
CA PHE A 108 21.66 6.27 11.21
C PHE A 108 20.13 6.31 11.24
N SER A 109 19.52 7.22 10.45
CA SER A 109 18.07 7.28 10.29
C SER A 109 17.51 6.18 9.37
N GLN A 110 18.30 5.72 8.40
CA GLN A 110 17.90 4.68 7.45
C GLN A 110 17.79 3.32 8.13
N HIS A 111 18.80 2.91 8.89
CA HIS A 111 18.77 1.61 9.58
C HIS A 111 17.61 1.52 10.56
N LYS A 112 17.38 2.58 11.35
CA LYS A 112 16.25 2.65 12.30
C LYS A 112 14.89 2.63 11.62
N LEU A 113 14.77 3.28 10.45
CA LEU A 113 13.55 3.20 9.64
C LEU A 113 13.33 1.75 9.19
N ALA A 114 14.37 1.12 8.64
CA ALA A 114 14.29 -0.23 8.14
C ALA A 114 13.95 -1.26 9.23
N GLU A 115 14.52 -1.11 10.43
CA GLU A 115 14.19 -1.95 11.60
C GLU A 115 12.71 -1.81 11.99
N ARG A 116 12.18 -0.58 12.05
CA ARG A 116 10.77 -0.35 12.40
C ARG A 116 9.81 -0.93 11.37
N ILE A 117 10.12 -0.78 10.09
CA ILE A 117 9.32 -1.38 9.01
C ILE A 117 9.41 -2.90 9.06
N SER A 118 10.61 -3.46 9.28
CA SER A 118 10.82 -4.91 9.46
C SER A 118 9.98 -5.47 10.60
N GLU A 119 10.03 -4.81 11.76
CA GLU A 119 9.25 -5.20 12.94
C GLU A 119 7.75 -5.19 12.63
N HIS A 120 7.27 -4.13 11.97
CA HIS A 120 5.86 -4.02 11.58
C HIS A 120 5.45 -5.12 10.58
N LEU A 121 6.25 -5.39 9.56
CA LEU A 121 5.98 -6.45 8.59
C LEU A 121 5.94 -7.83 9.27
N SER A 122 6.90 -8.09 10.16
CA SER A 122 6.97 -9.33 10.92
C SER A 122 5.74 -9.54 11.80
N GLN A 123 5.29 -8.49 12.49
CA GLN A 123 4.07 -8.54 13.30
C GLN A 123 2.83 -8.74 12.44
N LYS A 124 2.70 -8.00 11.33
CA LYS A 124 1.54 -8.05 10.44
C LYS A 124 1.34 -9.42 9.81
N TYR A 125 2.41 -10.04 9.34
CA TYR A 125 2.38 -11.35 8.68
C TYR A 125 2.65 -12.51 9.65
N ASN A 126 2.77 -12.22 10.95
CA ASN A 126 3.09 -13.20 12.01
C ASN A 126 4.34 -14.05 11.69
N ILE A 127 5.34 -13.41 11.10
CA ILE A 127 6.60 -14.06 10.70
C ILE A 127 7.56 -14.00 11.88
N LYS A 128 8.07 -15.17 12.28
CA LYS A 128 9.12 -15.28 13.29
C LYS A 128 10.48 -15.31 12.59
N LEU A 129 11.15 -14.16 12.59
CA LEU A 129 12.48 -14.03 12.02
C LEU A 129 13.54 -14.43 13.04
N ASN A 130 14.51 -15.25 12.61
CA ASN A 130 15.75 -15.43 13.36
C ASN A 130 16.67 -14.20 13.18
N LYS A 131 17.79 -14.16 13.91
CA LYS A 131 18.72 -13.01 13.87
C LYS A 131 19.24 -12.69 12.47
N GLU A 132 19.59 -13.72 11.69
CA GLU A 132 20.12 -13.56 10.32
C GLU A 132 19.04 -13.08 9.36
N GLN A 133 17.84 -13.66 9.44
CA GLN A 133 16.66 -13.23 8.69
C GLN A 133 16.28 -11.78 9.01
N ASN A 134 16.36 -11.37 10.28
CA ASN A 134 16.06 -10.01 10.70
C ASN A 134 17.07 -8.99 10.12
N THR A 135 18.35 -9.36 10.06
CA THR A 135 19.35 -8.55 9.34
C THR A 135 19.02 -8.46 7.86
N ASN A 136 18.75 -9.60 7.21
CA ASN A 136 18.47 -9.65 5.76
C ASN A 136 17.27 -8.77 5.37
N ILE A 137 16.14 -8.89 6.07
CA ILE A 137 14.96 -8.07 5.77
C ILE A 137 15.21 -6.57 6.01
N THR A 138 16.00 -6.23 7.04
CA THR A 138 16.33 -4.84 7.35
C THR A 138 17.17 -4.22 6.22
N GLU A 139 18.16 -4.96 5.72
CA GLU A 139 18.95 -4.53 4.56
C GLU A 139 18.09 -4.41 3.29
N LEU A 140 17.23 -5.39 3.02
CA LEU A 140 16.32 -5.35 1.87
C LEU A 140 15.37 -4.15 1.89
N ILE A 141 14.79 -3.86 3.05
CA ILE A 141 13.93 -2.69 3.24
C ILE A 141 14.73 -1.41 3.02
N ALA A 142 15.95 -1.34 3.55
CA ALA A 142 16.81 -0.17 3.40
C ALA A 142 17.17 0.07 1.92
N ASP A 143 17.52 -0.98 1.18
CA ASP A 143 17.81 -0.94 -0.25
C ASP A 143 16.58 -0.47 -1.04
N ARG A 144 15.40 -1.04 -0.75
CA ARG A 144 14.17 -0.70 -1.48
C ARG A 144 13.72 0.75 -1.21
N VAL A 145 13.73 1.21 0.05
CA VAL A 145 13.32 2.58 0.41
C VAL A 145 14.23 3.63 -0.25
N THR A 146 15.53 3.32 -0.39
CA THR A 146 16.50 4.21 -1.02
C THR A 146 16.53 4.12 -2.54
N GLY A 147 15.86 3.13 -3.13
CA GLY A 147 15.80 2.91 -4.57
C GLY A 147 17.04 2.20 -5.13
N VAL A 148 17.81 1.49 -4.28
CA VAL A 148 18.92 0.64 -4.72
C VAL A 148 18.40 -0.60 -5.45
N ILE A 149 17.23 -1.10 -5.05
CA ILE A 149 16.54 -2.21 -5.70
C ILE A 149 15.12 -1.84 -6.10
N GLU A 150 14.62 -2.49 -7.16
CA GLU A 150 13.23 -2.39 -7.61
C GLU A 150 12.32 -3.32 -6.80
N ASP A 151 11.00 -3.23 -7.03
CA ASP A 151 10.00 -4.05 -6.33
C ASP A 151 10.09 -5.54 -6.72
N ASP A 152 10.31 -5.84 -8.00
CA ASP A 152 10.55 -7.21 -8.48
C ASP A 152 11.80 -7.82 -7.84
N ASP A 153 12.88 -7.04 -7.70
CA ASP A 153 14.12 -7.47 -7.04
C ASP A 153 13.90 -7.77 -5.55
N LEU A 154 13.13 -6.91 -4.87
CA LEU A 154 12.76 -7.14 -3.49
C LEU A 154 12.03 -8.48 -3.34
N ASN A 155 10.99 -8.70 -4.15
CA ASN A 155 10.21 -9.93 -4.13
C ASN A 155 11.10 -11.18 -4.31
N GLN A 156 11.94 -11.16 -5.34
CA GLN A 156 12.86 -12.26 -5.63
C GLN A 156 13.84 -12.51 -4.47
N ARG A 157 14.36 -11.44 -3.84
CA ARG A 157 15.29 -11.58 -2.71
C ARG A 157 14.61 -12.08 -1.44
N LEU A 158 13.34 -11.74 -1.18
CA LEU A 158 12.59 -12.29 -0.05
C LEU A 158 12.46 -13.83 -0.15
N MET A 159 12.30 -14.37 -1.36
CA MET A 159 12.22 -15.82 -1.59
C MET A 159 13.55 -16.56 -1.47
N LYS A 160 14.69 -15.88 -1.66
CA LYS A 160 16.01 -16.52 -1.55
C LYS A 160 16.24 -17.08 -0.15
N GLY A 161 17.00 -18.16 -0.06
CA GLY A 161 17.37 -18.75 1.23
C GLY A 161 18.15 -17.77 2.11
N VAL A 162 18.08 -17.99 3.44
CA VAL A 162 18.68 -17.11 4.45
C VAL A 162 20.17 -16.84 4.20
N LYS A 163 20.94 -17.88 3.84
CA LYS A 163 22.38 -17.78 3.53
C LYS A 163 22.70 -16.97 2.27
N SER A 164 21.71 -16.68 1.44
CA SER A 164 21.85 -15.88 0.22
C SER A 164 21.31 -14.46 0.40
N GLY A 165 21.15 -14.01 1.65
CA GLY A 165 20.65 -12.67 1.97
C GLY A 165 19.13 -12.52 1.80
N GLY A 166 18.38 -13.63 1.77
CA GLY A 166 16.92 -13.63 1.70
C GLY A 166 16.24 -14.11 2.98
N LEU A 167 14.96 -14.42 2.91
CA LEU A 167 14.17 -14.89 4.06
C LEU A 167 13.72 -16.35 3.95
N GLY A 168 13.80 -16.94 2.76
CA GLY A 168 13.30 -18.28 2.46
C GLY A 168 11.77 -18.35 2.46
N LEU A 169 11.10 -17.25 2.11
CA LEU A 169 9.65 -17.18 2.04
C LEU A 169 9.11 -17.92 0.81
N SER A 170 7.87 -18.39 0.92
CA SER A 170 7.12 -18.82 -0.25
C SER A 170 6.81 -17.63 -1.17
N GLU A 171 6.57 -17.90 -2.45
CA GLU A 171 6.18 -16.90 -3.45
C GLU A 171 4.97 -16.07 -2.98
N LYS A 172 3.95 -16.73 -2.44
CA LYS A 172 2.77 -16.08 -1.88
C LYS A 172 3.11 -15.11 -0.74
N GLU A 173 3.98 -15.51 0.19
CA GLU A 173 4.39 -14.65 1.30
C GLU A 173 5.22 -13.46 0.81
N ALA A 174 6.12 -13.69 -0.15
CA ALA A 174 6.91 -12.63 -0.76
C ALA A 174 6.03 -11.62 -1.51
N ASP A 175 5.04 -12.10 -2.28
CA ASP A 175 4.06 -11.27 -2.98
C ASP A 175 3.23 -10.41 -2.01
N ASP A 176 2.70 -11.04 -0.96
CA ASP A 176 1.87 -10.34 0.02
C ASP A 176 2.66 -9.25 0.75
N ILE A 177 3.91 -9.53 1.14
CA ILE A 177 4.80 -8.56 1.80
C ILE A 177 5.18 -7.44 0.84
N THR A 178 5.65 -7.78 -0.37
CA THR A 178 6.07 -6.80 -1.39
C THR A 178 4.92 -5.87 -1.71
N ARG A 179 3.74 -6.42 -2.02
CA ARG A 179 2.54 -5.64 -2.35
C ARG A 179 2.18 -4.67 -1.22
N TYR A 180 2.18 -5.12 0.04
CA TYR A 180 1.86 -4.23 1.15
C TYR A 180 2.93 -3.16 1.36
N PHE A 181 4.20 -3.54 1.28
CA PHE A 181 5.31 -2.63 1.48
C PHE A 181 5.37 -1.53 0.41
N GLU A 182 5.09 -1.86 -0.85
CA GLU A 182 4.96 -0.86 -1.93
C GLU A 182 3.85 0.15 -1.65
N LYS A 183 2.74 -0.27 -1.02
CA LYS A 183 1.70 0.69 -0.59
C LYS A 183 2.20 1.60 0.52
N VAL A 184 2.98 1.09 1.47
CA VAL A 184 3.59 1.91 2.53
C VAL A 184 4.56 2.93 1.92
N ILE A 185 5.43 2.51 1.00
CA ILE A 185 6.33 3.42 0.28
C ILE A 185 5.54 4.49 -0.47
N ALA A 186 4.52 4.09 -1.24
CA ALA A 186 3.70 5.01 -2.05
C ALA A 186 3.05 6.12 -1.21
N GLN A 187 2.56 5.80 -0.01
CA GLN A 187 1.97 6.82 0.89
C GLN A 187 3.03 7.71 1.59
N GLY A 188 4.27 7.23 1.67
CA GLY A 188 5.41 7.95 2.25
C GLY A 188 6.15 8.84 1.24
N VAL A 189 5.85 8.71 -0.05
CA VAL A 189 6.38 9.59 -1.10
C VAL A 189 5.60 10.91 -1.05
N ASP A 190 6.32 12.02 -0.85
CA ASP A 190 5.74 13.33 -1.10
C ASP A 190 5.68 13.56 -2.62
N VAL A 191 4.48 13.77 -3.16
CA VAL A 191 4.25 14.00 -4.60
C VAL A 191 4.34 15.49 -4.92
N SER A 192 5.14 16.25 -4.17
CA SER A 192 5.41 17.68 -4.38
C SER A 192 6.18 18.01 -5.67
N TYR A 193 6.17 17.11 -6.65
CA TYR A 193 6.56 17.40 -8.03
C TYR A 193 5.31 17.69 -8.87
N LYS A 194 5.04 19.00 -9.02
CA LYS A 194 4.14 19.73 -9.95
C LYS A 194 3.10 20.58 -9.23
N ASN A 195 3.56 21.75 -8.76
CA ASN A 195 3.05 23.06 -9.20
C ASN A 195 4.08 24.14 -8.82
#